data_AF-A0A1F7L042-F1
#
_entry.id   AF-A0A1F7L042-F1
#
_cell.length_a   1.000
_cell.length_b   1.000
_cell.length_c   1.000
_cell.angle_alpha   90.00
_cell.angle_beta   90.00
_cell.angle_gamma   90.00
#
_symmetry.space_group_name_H-M   'P 1'
#
loop_
_entity.id
_entity.type
_entity.pdbx_description
1 polymer ?
#
loop_
_entity_poly.entity_id
_entity_poly.type
_entity_poly.pdbx_seq_one_letter_code
_entity_poly.pdbx_strand_id
1 'polypeptide(L)'
;MKKIMEPQLKPKELASSNNQYRFINMRPGGNDTSLIMGIVKDPFERIKINDEIMSLYPSGSPNQIEQVGFVDFKPNSTELMMAGGEFCGNATRSAAYLALKGMPGQIRIKAGGVEDALIAGVTTDGESYAQMPIYSDPDRVQIDSSNPENNFVYMEGITQYVDWNTTQIKGKDEEEIKKIGMDIIRKNGLDTEPAAGVMFAKRTRKGIEITPVVYVKNSNTLFLETACGSGTTAVGMVLAKNSGNSIIEEPIIQPSGQTIKVSINFDGTRFNYAQIQGLVEILNMGTLIETDDGPIVIERIYTSQQLGQYLENGELLSAYNIIFGGPPYDEVFSYEEVATDFNEYQKDGTLFFARNKNGLIGFGAAVPLSKKKEIAEIAKQFGIPIESTQYMADLGVLSEWRRKSIAEVLVKERIKSFAKGTTVLMRTSESNTASQRLYKKLGFIQVTDQDREMQQEVRQKRTSGEFERDRRIFFKKIV
;
A
#
# COMPACT_ATOMS: atom_id res chain seq x y z
N MET A 1 10.76 -16.16 6.66
CA MET A 1 10.33 -14.94 5.95
C MET A 1 11.46 -14.46 5.05
N LYS A 2 11.32 -14.57 3.72
CA LYS A 2 12.27 -13.92 2.79
C LYS A 2 12.03 -12.42 2.88
N LYS A 3 13.07 -11.64 3.19
CA LYS A 3 13.08 -10.17 3.01
C LYS A 3 12.57 -9.88 1.60
N ILE A 4 11.46 -9.15 1.51
CA ILE A 4 11.02 -8.56 0.24
C ILE A 4 12.20 -7.73 -0.25
N MET A 5 12.77 -8.07 -1.42
CA MET A 5 13.83 -7.27 -2.01
C MET A 5 13.30 -5.86 -2.26
N GLU A 6 13.83 -4.90 -1.50
CA GLU A 6 13.49 -3.49 -1.58
C GLU A 6 13.83 -2.93 -2.97
N PRO A 7 12.85 -2.37 -3.70
CA PRO A 7 13.18 -1.56 -4.86
C PRO A 7 13.86 -0.27 -4.39
N GLN A 8 15.03 0.05 -4.94
CA GLN A 8 15.70 1.34 -4.73
C GLN A 8 14.92 2.45 -5.45
N LEU A 9 13.82 2.92 -4.86
CA LEU A 9 13.04 4.01 -5.40
C LEU A 9 13.73 5.36 -5.14
N LYS A 10 13.89 6.17 -6.19
CA LYS A 10 14.40 7.55 -6.11
C LYS A 10 13.23 8.56 -6.12
N PRO A 11 13.31 9.67 -5.35
CA PRO A 11 12.22 10.64 -5.24
C PRO A 11 11.73 11.29 -6.56
N LYS A 12 12.57 11.36 -7.59
CA LYS A 12 12.21 11.99 -8.89
C LYS A 12 11.35 11.10 -9.82
N GLU A 13 11.17 9.82 -9.50
CA GLU A 13 10.31 8.89 -10.27
C GLU A 13 8.88 8.78 -9.68
N LEU A 14 8.51 9.73 -8.81
CA LEU A 14 7.29 9.73 -8.00
C LEU A 14 6.23 10.76 -8.44
N ALA A 15 6.41 11.47 -9.55
CA ALA A 15 5.40 12.42 -10.02
C ALA A 15 4.19 11.67 -10.62
N SER A 16 2.99 11.96 -10.11
CA SER A 16 1.71 11.59 -10.72
C SER A 16 1.57 12.27 -12.09
N SER A 17 1.16 11.51 -13.11
CA SER A 17 0.55 12.09 -14.31
C SER A 17 -0.94 12.27 -14.05
N ASN A 18 -1.65 13.13 -14.80
CA ASN A 18 -3.12 13.25 -14.71
C ASN A 18 -3.73 11.84 -14.63
N ASN A 19 -4.40 11.56 -13.51
CA ASN A 19 -5.13 10.31 -13.21
C ASN A 19 -4.28 9.07 -12.89
N GLN A 20 -2.99 9.19 -12.51
CA GLN A 20 -2.18 8.06 -12.05
C GLN A 20 -1.45 8.37 -10.75
N TYR A 21 -1.68 7.56 -9.71
CA TYR A 21 -1.12 7.75 -8.38
C TYR A 21 -0.36 6.53 -7.92
N ARG A 22 0.92 6.70 -7.59
CA ARG A 22 1.70 5.61 -7.01
C ARG A 22 1.35 5.48 -5.54
N PHE A 23 1.16 4.25 -5.07
CA PHE A 23 0.80 3.98 -3.68
C PHE A 23 1.65 2.88 -3.09
N ILE A 24 1.78 2.92 -1.76
CA ILE A 24 2.33 1.84 -0.95
C ILE A 24 1.35 1.60 0.20
N ASN A 25 0.81 0.39 0.29
CA ASN A 25 -0.05 -0.02 1.38
C ASN A 25 0.82 -0.64 2.49
N MET A 26 0.57 -0.21 3.72
CA MET A 26 1.39 -0.55 4.87
C MET A 26 0.50 -0.87 6.07
N ARG A 27 1.00 -1.70 6.98
CA ARG A 27 0.35 -2.10 8.23
C ARG A 27 1.14 -1.58 9.43
N PRO A 28 0.88 -0.34 9.88
CA PRO A 28 1.40 0.21 11.13
C PRO A 28 0.59 -0.30 12.33
N GLY A 29 1.02 -1.40 12.96
CA GLY A 29 0.40 -1.91 14.19
C GLY A 29 -1.07 -2.33 14.05
N GLY A 30 -1.54 -2.60 12.83
CA GLY A 30 -2.89 -3.09 12.52
C GLY A 30 -3.76 -2.14 11.69
N ASN A 31 -3.49 -0.83 11.73
CA ASN A 31 -4.28 0.18 11.03
C ASN A 31 -3.76 0.36 9.60
N ASP A 32 -4.18 -0.53 8.72
CA ASP A 32 -3.69 -0.61 7.35
C ASP A 32 -3.93 0.71 6.61
N THR A 33 -2.84 1.34 6.17
CA THR A 33 -2.80 2.69 5.62
C THR A 33 -2.18 2.66 4.22
N SER A 34 -2.80 3.35 3.27
CA SER A 34 -2.20 3.59 1.95
C SER A 34 -1.49 4.94 1.92
N LEU A 35 -0.22 4.96 1.50
CA LEU A 35 0.53 6.19 1.27
C LEU A 35 0.66 6.44 -0.24
N ILE A 36 -0.03 7.47 -0.72
CA ILE A 36 0.04 8.00 -2.07
C ILE A 36 1.25 8.91 -2.21
N MET A 37 2.01 8.74 -3.29
CA MET A 37 3.19 9.55 -3.57
C MET A 37 2.79 10.87 -4.23
N GLY A 38 3.24 11.98 -3.64
CA GLY A 38 2.93 13.35 -4.06
C GLY A 38 1.79 13.97 -3.24
N ILE A 39 1.96 15.23 -2.86
CA ILE A 39 0.93 16.00 -2.15
C ILE A 39 -0.16 16.44 -3.14
N VAL A 40 -1.38 15.98 -2.88
CA VAL A 40 -2.60 16.45 -3.53
C VAL A 40 -3.19 17.57 -2.69
N LYS A 41 -3.17 18.80 -3.19
CA LYS A 41 -3.62 19.98 -2.43
C LYS A 41 -5.13 20.11 -2.34
N ASP A 42 -5.85 19.70 -3.38
CA ASP A 42 -7.31 19.76 -3.41
C ASP A 42 -7.91 18.73 -2.44
N PRO A 43 -8.66 19.15 -1.40
CA PRO A 43 -9.33 18.23 -0.49
C PRO A 43 -10.32 17.30 -1.18
N PHE A 44 -11.03 17.76 -2.22
CA PHE A 44 -12.01 16.93 -2.92
C PHE A 44 -11.34 15.80 -3.68
N GLU A 45 -10.22 16.09 -4.33
CA GLU A 45 -9.39 15.08 -5.01
C GLU A 45 -8.81 14.07 -4.00
N ARG A 46 -8.34 14.52 -2.83
CA ARG A 46 -7.87 13.60 -1.77
C ARG A 46 -8.97 12.65 -1.28
N ILE A 47 -10.17 13.18 -1.00
CA ILE A 47 -11.31 12.36 -0.56
C ILE A 47 -11.70 11.36 -1.65
N LYS A 48 -11.75 11.79 -2.92
CA LYS A 48 -12.02 10.90 -4.04
C LYS A 48 -11.01 9.74 -4.11
N ILE A 49 -9.71 10.04 -4.06
CA ILE A 49 -8.65 9.01 -4.11
C ILE A 49 -8.73 8.09 -2.89
N ASN A 50 -9.04 8.63 -1.71
CA ASN A 50 -9.28 7.85 -0.51
C ASN A 50 -10.38 6.81 -0.72
N ASP A 51 -11.54 7.25 -1.20
CA ASP A 51 -12.70 6.40 -1.42
C ASP A 51 -12.43 5.34 -2.50
N GLU A 52 -11.72 5.71 -3.57
CA GLU A 52 -11.31 4.79 -4.62
C GLU A 52 -10.39 3.69 -4.09
N ILE A 53 -9.33 4.03 -3.35
CA ILE A 53 -8.43 3.05 -2.72
C ILE A 53 -9.21 2.17 -1.75
N MET A 54 -10.00 2.73 -0.83
CA MET A 54 -10.78 1.94 0.14
C MET A 54 -11.77 1.00 -0.57
N SER A 55 -12.37 1.42 -1.69
CA SER A 55 -13.25 0.55 -2.49
C SER A 55 -12.53 -0.64 -3.14
N LEU A 56 -11.24 -0.49 -3.44
CA LEU A 56 -10.39 -1.53 -4.02
C LEU A 56 -9.78 -2.46 -2.96
N TYR A 57 -9.83 -2.04 -1.69
CA TYR A 57 -9.30 -2.75 -0.52
C TYR A 57 -10.32 -2.69 0.64
N PRO A 58 -11.53 -3.24 0.45
CA PRO A 58 -12.60 -3.10 1.42
C PRO A 58 -12.30 -3.85 2.73
N SER A 59 -13.03 -3.49 3.79
CA SER A 59 -13.01 -4.18 5.07
C SER A 59 -13.21 -5.68 4.90
N GLY A 60 -12.42 -6.48 5.61
CA GLY A 60 -12.43 -7.95 5.51
C GLY A 60 -11.64 -8.53 4.33
N SER A 61 -11.12 -7.70 3.41
CA SER A 61 -10.16 -8.17 2.41
C SER A 61 -8.77 -8.41 3.04
N PRO A 62 -7.93 -9.31 2.48
CA PRO A 62 -6.61 -9.62 3.05
C PRO A 62 -5.67 -8.41 3.21
N ASN A 63 -5.86 -7.38 2.39
CA ASN A 63 -5.09 -6.14 2.38
C ASN A 63 -6.05 -4.94 2.53
N GLN A 64 -7.01 -5.01 3.45
CA GLN A 64 -7.94 -3.91 3.70
C GLN A 64 -7.18 -2.59 3.92
N ILE A 65 -7.77 -1.46 3.53
CA ILE A 65 -7.21 -0.14 3.81
C ILE A 65 -8.24 0.69 4.57
N GLU A 66 -7.81 1.26 5.69
CA GLU A 66 -8.65 2.07 6.58
C GLU A 66 -8.49 3.57 6.31
N GLN A 67 -7.28 3.99 5.91
CA GLN A 67 -6.94 5.40 5.73
C GLN A 67 -5.96 5.61 4.56
N VAL A 68 -6.04 6.78 3.93
CA VAL A 68 -5.12 7.19 2.87
C VAL A 68 -4.41 8.49 3.23
N GLY A 69 -3.08 8.47 3.15
CA GLY A 69 -2.20 9.62 3.31
C GLY A 69 -1.45 9.94 2.02
N PHE A 70 -1.13 11.21 1.81
CA PHE A 70 -0.39 11.73 0.65
C PHE A 70 0.96 12.23 1.15
N VAL A 71 2.05 11.72 0.59
CA VAL A 71 3.40 11.94 1.12
C VAL A 71 4.38 12.41 0.04
N ASP A 72 5.24 13.35 0.40
CA ASP A 72 6.36 13.79 -0.44
C ASP A 72 7.66 13.74 0.38
N PHE A 73 8.67 13.05 -0.15
CA PHE A 73 9.98 12.81 0.50
C PHE A 73 11.07 13.75 -0.02
N LYS A 74 10.74 15.05 -0.15
CA LYS A 74 11.75 16.05 -0.49
C LYS A 74 12.80 16.17 0.62
N PRO A 75 14.10 16.26 0.28
CA PRO A 75 15.15 16.46 1.27
C PRO A 75 14.84 17.65 2.19
N ASN A 76 14.86 17.43 3.50
CA ASN A 76 14.56 18.42 4.55
C ASN A 76 13.14 19.00 4.54
N SER A 77 12.20 18.45 3.77
CA SER A 77 10.82 18.90 3.72
C SER A 77 9.86 17.73 3.47
N THR A 78 10.03 16.64 4.24
CA THR A 78 9.08 15.53 4.20
C THR A 78 7.72 16.04 4.66
N GLU A 79 6.70 15.81 3.85
CA GLU A 79 5.33 16.27 4.11
C GLU A 79 4.38 15.08 4.01
N LEU A 80 3.41 15.00 4.93
CA LEU A 80 2.33 14.03 4.94
C LEU A 80 1.00 14.76 5.14
N MET A 81 0.01 14.47 4.30
CA MET A 81 -1.34 14.99 4.42
C MET A 81 -2.33 13.85 4.37
N MET A 82 -3.15 13.68 5.40
CA MET A 82 -4.22 12.68 5.36
C MET A 82 -5.36 13.15 4.45
N ALA A 83 -6.17 12.22 3.96
CA ALA A 83 -7.29 12.52 3.08
C ALA A 83 -8.25 13.55 3.70
N GLY A 84 -8.61 13.37 4.98
CA GLY A 84 -9.46 14.29 5.75
C GLY A 84 -8.74 15.54 6.28
N GLY A 85 -7.42 15.65 6.06
CA GLY A 85 -6.59 16.78 6.52
C GLY A 85 -6.16 16.71 7.99
N GLU A 86 -6.58 15.68 8.72
CA GLU A 86 -6.22 15.42 10.11
C GLU A 86 -4.80 14.90 10.27
N PHE A 87 -4.33 14.86 11.53
CA PHE A 87 -3.09 14.19 11.90
C PHE A 87 -3.33 12.69 12.12
N CYS A 88 -2.44 11.85 11.58
CA CYS A 88 -2.40 10.42 11.88
C CYS A 88 -0.99 9.96 12.25
N GLY A 89 -0.80 9.55 13.51
CA GLY A 89 0.49 9.03 14.00
C GLY A 89 0.94 7.75 13.29
N ASN A 90 -0.01 6.86 12.97
CA ASN A 90 0.26 5.60 12.25
C ASN A 90 0.79 5.86 10.84
N ALA A 91 0.14 6.76 10.09
CA ALA A 91 0.62 7.19 8.78
C ALA A 91 1.97 7.91 8.87
N THR A 92 2.18 8.72 9.92
CA THR A 92 3.44 9.46 10.15
C THR A 92 4.63 8.52 10.34
N ARG A 93 4.50 7.47 11.16
CA ARG A 93 5.56 6.46 11.31
C ARG A 93 5.73 5.61 10.05
N SER A 94 4.67 5.34 9.30
CA SER A 94 4.78 4.66 7.99
C SER A 94 5.57 5.51 6.98
N ALA A 95 5.33 6.83 6.94
CA ALA A 95 6.08 7.76 6.11
C ALA A 95 7.56 7.81 6.52
N ALA A 96 7.87 7.85 7.83
CA ALA A 96 9.25 7.80 8.30
C ALA A 96 9.97 6.50 7.91
N TYR A 97 9.28 5.36 8.02
CA TYR A 97 9.80 4.06 7.58
C TYR A 97 10.17 4.08 6.09
N LEU A 98 9.30 4.62 5.23
CA LEU A 98 9.58 4.74 3.80
C LEU A 98 10.73 5.71 3.49
N ALA A 99 10.75 6.88 4.13
CA ALA A 99 11.79 7.89 3.93
C ALA A 99 13.18 7.35 4.27
N LEU A 100 13.27 6.57 5.35
CA LEU A 100 14.50 5.95 5.83
C LEU A 100 14.76 4.56 5.22
N LYS A 101 13.86 4.05 4.39
CA LYS A 101 13.92 2.71 3.78
C LYS A 101 14.10 1.60 4.83
N GLY A 102 13.39 1.72 5.94
CA GLY A 102 13.48 0.80 7.08
C GLY A 102 14.84 0.79 7.80
N MET A 103 15.77 1.69 7.44
CA MET A 103 17.06 1.80 8.13
C MET A 103 16.94 2.71 9.36
N PRO A 104 17.71 2.44 10.43
CA PRO A 104 17.68 3.27 11.63
C PRO A 104 18.02 4.73 11.32
N GLY A 105 17.29 5.65 11.92
CA GLY A 105 17.47 7.08 11.70
C GLY A 105 16.26 7.90 12.13
N GLN A 106 16.37 9.21 11.95
CA GLN A 106 15.34 10.17 12.30
C GLN A 106 15.15 11.19 11.18
N ILE A 107 13.90 11.60 10.98
CA ILE A 107 13.50 12.69 10.10
C ILE A 107 12.63 13.70 10.85
N ARG A 108 12.53 14.90 10.27
CA ARG A 108 11.43 15.83 10.57
C ARG A 108 10.38 15.72 9.48
N ILE A 109 9.12 15.67 9.88
CA ILE A 109 7.98 15.52 8.98
C ILE A 109 6.91 16.57 9.31
N LYS A 110 6.47 17.30 8.29
CA LYS A 110 5.31 18.19 8.40
C LYS A 110 4.06 17.36 8.14
N ALA A 111 3.23 17.14 9.16
CA ALA A 111 1.99 16.41 9.04
C ALA A 111 0.80 17.37 8.97
N GLY A 112 -0.22 17.05 8.17
CA GLY A 112 -1.51 17.75 8.17
C GLY A 112 -2.13 17.78 9.56
N GLY A 113 -2.83 18.87 9.88
CA GLY A 113 -3.47 19.05 11.19
C GLY A 113 -2.54 19.42 12.34
N VAL A 114 -1.23 19.58 12.11
CA VAL A 114 -0.25 20.01 13.12
C VAL A 114 0.50 21.24 12.61
N GLU A 115 0.70 22.23 13.47
CA GLU A 115 1.41 23.46 13.10
C GLU A 115 2.91 23.23 12.93
N ASP A 116 3.51 22.54 13.90
CA ASP A 116 4.94 22.27 13.94
C ASP A 116 5.32 20.95 13.26
N ALA A 117 6.55 20.90 12.76
CA ALA A 117 7.10 19.66 12.23
C ALA A 117 7.39 18.67 13.36
N LEU A 118 6.94 17.44 13.18
CA LEU A 118 7.09 16.35 14.14
C LEU A 118 8.38 15.57 13.88
N ILE A 119 8.87 14.93 14.94
CA ILE A 119 9.97 13.96 14.86
C ILE A 119 9.40 12.57 14.57
N ALA A 120 9.98 11.86 13.61
CA ALA A 120 9.65 10.46 13.34
C ALA A 120 10.89 9.71 12.86
N GLY A 121 10.92 8.39 12.97
CA GLY A 121 12.12 7.65 12.62
C GLY A 121 11.96 6.13 12.68
N VAL A 122 13.08 5.44 12.54
CA VAL A 122 13.19 4.00 12.69
C VAL A 122 14.27 3.71 13.71
N THR A 123 13.97 2.83 14.67
CA THR A 123 14.90 2.40 15.71
C THR A 123 15.94 1.42 15.17
N THR A 124 16.98 1.13 15.96
CA THR A 124 17.98 0.10 15.61
C THR A 124 17.37 -1.29 15.43
N ASP A 125 16.25 -1.55 16.08
CA ASP A 125 15.54 -2.84 16.03
C ASP A 125 14.54 -2.91 14.87
N GLY A 126 14.46 -1.86 14.05
CA GLY A 126 13.62 -1.79 12.85
C GLY A 126 12.16 -1.41 13.11
N GLU A 127 11.81 -0.99 14.33
CA GLU A 127 10.49 -0.43 14.63
C GLU A 127 10.43 1.04 14.18
N SER A 128 9.30 1.45 13.62
CA SER A 128 9.07 2.85 13.27
C SER A 128 8.38 3.60 14.40
N TYR A 129 8.72 4.87 14.58
CA TYR A 129 8.15 5.72 15.61
C TYR A 129 7.75 7.09 15.07
N ALA A 130 6.79 7.72 15.76
CA ALA A 130 6.37 9.08 15.51
C ALA A 130 6.06 9.81 16.83
N GLN A 131 6.51 11.06 16.91
CA GLN A 131 6.09 12.01 17.93
C GLN A 131 4.59 12.28 17.80
N MET A 132 3.93 12.41 18.95
CA MET A 132 2.51 12.71 19.04
C MET A 132 2.32 14.17 19.48
N PRO A 133 1.41 14.93 18.86
CA PRO A 133 1.18 16.33 19.17
C PRO A 133 0.31 16.43 20.44
N ILE A 134 0.95 16.75 21.55
CA ILE A 134 0.33 16.79 22.89
C ILE A 134 0.56 18.15 23.54
N TYR A 135 -0.38 18.57 24.38
CA TYR A 135 -0.17 19.74 25.24
C TYR A 135 0.77 19.39 26.40
N SER A 136 1.61 20.34 26.80
CA SER A 136 2.53 20.16 27.92
C SER A 136 1.86 20.20 29.30
N ASP A 137 0.67 20.78 29.36
CA ASP A 137 -0.08 21.02 30.59
C ASP A 137 -0.70 19.71 31.15
N PRO A 138 -0.34 19.27 32.36
CA PRO A 138 -0.91 18.08 32.97
C PRO A 138 -2.41 18.15 33.23
N ASP A 139 -3.00 19.33 33.29
CA ASP A 139 -4.44 19.52 33.51
C ASP A 139 -5.25 19.26 32.23
N ARG A 140 -4.57 18.93 31.13
CA ARG A 140 -5.14 18.35 29.91
C ARG A 140 -5.42 16.86 30.04
N VAL A 141 -5.05 16.24 31.16
CA VAL A 141 -5.51 14.91 31.58
C VAL A 141 -6.40 15.10 32.81
N GLN A 142 -7.71 15.04 32.60
CA GLN A 142 -8.71 15.30 33.63
C GLN A 142 -9.42 14.02 34.03
N ILE A 143 -9.71 13.87 35.32
CA ILE A 143 -10.54 12.78 35.82
C ILE A 143 -12.00 13.08 35.52
N ASP A 144 -12.76 12.08 35.08
CA ASP A 144 -14.21 12.19 35.01
C ASP A 144 -14.81 12.15 36.43
N SER A 145 -15.34 13.29 36.89
CA SER A 145 -15.96 13.40 38.22
C SER A 145 -17.11 12.41 38.45
N SER A 146 -17.78 11.94 37.39
CA SER A 146 -18.85 10.95 37.48
C SER A 146 -18.33 9.52 37.53
N ASN A 147 -17.13 9.29 37.00
CA ASN A 147 -16.46 7.99 37.02
C ASN A 147 -14.95 8.18 37.23
N PRO A 148 -14.47 8.23 38.49
CA PRO A 148 -13.10 8.63 38.82
C PRO A 148 -11.98 7.74 38.25
N GLU A 149 -12.31 6.56 37.74
CA GLU A 149 -11.33 5.71 37.03
C GLU A 149 -11.07 6.22 35.60
N ASN A 150 -12.02 6.94 35.00
CA ASN A 150 -11.99 7.38 33.61
C ASN A 150 -11.38 8.78 33.47
N ASN A 151 -10.89 9.07 32.27
CA ASN A 151 -10.17 10.33 32.01
C ASN A 151 -10.55 10.97 30.68
N PHE A 152 -10.63 12.30 30.67
CA PHE A 152 -10.57 13.11 29.46
C PHE A 152 -9.12 13.49 29.19
N VAL A 153 -8.64 13.21 27.99
CA VAL A 153 -7.29 13.52 27.53
C VAL A 153 -7.38 14.41 26.30
N TYR A 154 -7.04 15.69 26.49
CA TYR A 154 -7.04 16.69 25.44
C TYR A 154 -5.66 16.68 24.77
N MET A 155 -5.62 16.48 23.45
CA MET A 155 -4.42 16.59 22.63
C MET A 155 -4.68 17.56 21.47
N GLU A 156 -3.64 17.88 20.71
CA GLU A 156 -3.84 18.73 19.54
C GLU A 156 -4.66 17.98 18.48
N GLY A 157 -5.77 18.59 18.06
CA GLY A 157 -6.66 18.05 17.01
C GLY A 157 -7.59 16.90 17.41
N ILE A 158 -7.44 16.31 18.61
CA ILE A 158 -8.33 15.24 19.09
C ILE A 158 -8.44 15.21 20.62
N THR A 159 -9.65 14.96 21.11
CA THR A 159 -9.91 14.67 22.54
C THR A 159 -10.27 13.20 22.72
N GLN A 160 -9.62 12.53 23.67
CA GLN A 160 -9.84 11.11 23.97
C GLN A 160 -10.49 10.94 25.34
N TYR A 161 -11.57 10.17 25.41
CA TYR A 161 -12.14 9.68 26.67
C TYR A 161 -11.64 8.26 26.92
N VAL A 162 -10.79 8.08 27.93
CA VAL A 162 -10.29 6.76 28.33
C VAL A 162 -11.26 6.14 29.32
N ASP A 163 -11.96 5.10 28.88
CA ASP A 163 -12.95 4.36 29.66
C ASP A 163 -12.37 3.02 30.10
N TRP A 164 -12.06 2.87 31.38
CA TRP A 164 -11.48 1.63 31.92
C TRP A 164 -12.53 0.54 32.19
N ASN A 165 -13.82 0.83 31.95
CA ASN A 165 -14.91 -0.13 32.10
C ASN A 165 -15.42 -0.64 30.74
N THR A 166 -14.92 -1.80 30.33
CA THR A 166 -15.31 -2.42 29.05
C THR A 166 -16.55 -3.31 29.15
N THR A 167 -17.29 -3.33 30.27
CA THR A 167 -18.44 -4.24 30.44
C THR A 167 -19.56 -3.95 29.45
N GLN A 168 -19.79 -2.68 29.14
CA GLN A 168 -20.85 -2.23 28.24
C GLN A 168 -20.65 -2.67 26.78
N ILE A 169 -19.41 -2.93 26.35
CA ILE A 169 -19.08 -3.38 24.99
C ILE A 169 -18.93 -4.91 24.88
N LYS A 170 -19.03 -5.64 25.99
CA LYS A 170 -18.78 -7.08 26.00
C LYS A 170 -19.88 -7.84 25.26
N GLY A 171 -19.47 -8.65 24.28
CA GLY A 171 -20.38 -9.49 23.50
C GLY A 171 -21.22 -8.74 22.46
N LYS A 172 -20.87 -7.47 22.20
CA LYS A 172 -21.53 -6.63 21.20
C LYS A 172 -20.85 -6.73 19.85
N ASP A 173 -21.63 -6.51 18.80
CA ASP A 173 -21.09 -6.36 17.45
C ASP A 173 -20.47 -4.96 17.21
N GLU A 174 -19.82 -4.80 16.06
CA GLU A 174 -19.13 -3.56 15.69
C GLU A 174 -20.05 -2.32 15.70
N GLU A 175 -21.27 -2.45 15.18
CA GLU A 175 -22.19 -1.32 15.05
C GLU A 175 -22.77 -0.92 16.41
N GLU A 176 -23.04 -1.90 17.28
CA GLU A 176 -23.41 -1.64 18.66
C GLU A 176 -22.29 -0.93 19.43
N ILE A 177 -21.03 -1.36 19.27
CA ILE A 177 -19.87 -0.73 19.93
C ILE A 177 -19.69 0.70 19.45
N LYS A 178 -19.76 0.93 18.13
CA LYS A 178 -19.71 2.27 17.54
C LYS A 178 -20.80 3.16 18.13
N LYS A 179 -22.05 2.68 18.19
CA LYS A 179 -23.17 3.43 18.76
C LYS A 179 -22.90 3.83 20.22
N ILE A 180 -22.42 2.91 21.05
CA ILE A 180 -22.07 3.20 22.44
C ILE A 180 -20.98 4.26 22.53
N GLY A 181 -19.92 4.14 21.73
CA GLY A 181 -18.86 5.15 21.68
C GLY A 181 -19.39 6.52 21.28
N MET A 182 -20.24 6.59 20.26
CA MET A 182 -20.85 7.86 19.82
C MET A 182 -21.78 8.46 20.89
N ASP A 183 -22.54 7.64 21.60
CA ASP A 183 -23.40 8.10 22.70
C ASP A 183 -22.56 8.69 23.83
N ILE A 184 -21.41 8.09 24.17
CA ILE A 184 -20.45 8.64 25.14
C ILE A 184 -19.84 9.96 24.65
N ILE A 185 -19.44 10.04 23.38
CA ILE A 185 -18.90 11.27 22.76
C ILE A 185 -19.92 12.41 22.90
N ARG A 186 -21.17 12.17 22.48
CA ARG A 186 -22.26 13.18 22.54
C ARG A 186 -22.64 13.56 23.96
N LYS A 187 -22.77 12.57 24.86
CA LYS A 187 -23.14 12.82 26.27
C LYS A 187 -22.14 13.75 26.95
N ASN A 188 -20.86 13.68 26.57
CA ASN A 188 -19.80 14.53 27.09
C ASN A 188 -19.54 15.78 26.24
N GLY A 189 -20.33 16.05 25.20
CA GLY A 189 -20.20 17.23 24.32
C GLY A 189 -18.95 17.23 23.42
N LEU A 190 -18.30 16.09 23.25
CA LEU A 190 -17.04 15.97 22.51
C LEU A 190 -17.23 15.94 20.99
N ASP A 191 -18.46 15.78 20.49
CA ASP A 191 -18.80 15.83 19.06
C ASP A 191 -18.66 17.23 18.43
N THR A 192 -18.36 18.24 19.24
CA THR A 192 -18.07 19.60 18.79
C THR A 192 -16.61 19.80 18.38
N GLU A 193 -15.70 18.95 18.86
CA GLU A 193 -14.27 18.97 18.56
C GLU A 193 -13.95 18.51 17.12
N PRO A 194 -12.76 18.83 16.56
CA PRO A 194 -12.37 18.35 15.23
C PRO A 194 -12.43 16.82 15.10
N ALA A 195 -11.96 16.13 16.15
CA ALA A 195 -12.11 14.70 16.35
C ALA A 195 -12.26 14.38 17.84
N ALA A 196 -12.97 13.30 18.12
CA ALA A 196 -13.11 12.76 19.46
C ALA A 196 -13.02 11.24 19.44
N GLY A 197 -12.47 10.63 20.48
CA GLY A 197 -12.47 9.18 20.60
C GLY A 197 -12.81 8.68 21.99
N VAL A 198 -13.32 7.45 22.03
CA VAL A 198 -13.55 6.69 23.26
C VAL A 198 -12.65 5.47 23.22
N MET A 199 -11.73 5.42 24.18
CA MET A 199 -10.76 4.35 24.33
C MET A 199 -11.24 3.42 25.42
N PHE A 200 -11.98 2.37 25.04
CA PHE A 200 -12.35 1.32 25.98
C PHE A 200 -11.10 0.51 26.33
N ALA A 201 -10.49 0.82 27.47
CA ALA A 201 -9.24 0.24 27.93
C ALA A 201 -9.50 -0.82 29.00
N LYS A 202 -8.73 -1.90 29.00
CA LYS A 202 -8.75 -2.89 30.08
C LYS A 202 -7.36 -3.42 30.35
N ARG A 203 -7.08 -3.71 31.62
CA ARG A 203 -5.87 -4.42 32.03
C ARG A 203 -6.09 -5.92 31.92
N THR A 204 -5.23 -6.62 31.20
CA THR A 204 -5.25 -8.08 31.09
C THR A 204 -3.93 -8.67 31.57
N ARG A 205 -3.84 -9.99 31.64
CA ARG A 205 -2.56 -10.67 31.97
C ARG A 205 -1.47 -10.44 30.92
N LYS A 206 -1.84 -10.03 29.70
CA LYS A 206 -0.91 -9.83 28.58
C LYS A 206 -0.45 -8.37 28.45
N GLY A 207 -1.08 -7.44 29.14
CA GLY A 207 -0.83 -6.01 29.04
C GLY A 207 -2.13 -5.21 29.07
N ILE A 208 -2.06 -3.97 28.58
CA ILE A 208 -3.25 -3.12 28.42
C ILE A 208 -3.79 -3.32 27.01
N GLU A 209 -5.08 -3.63 26.91
CA GLU A 209 -5.81 -3.76 25.64
C GLU A 209 -6.74 -2.55 25.47
N ILE A 210 -6.85 -2.04 24.24
CA ILE A 210 -7.79 -0.97 23.89
C ILE A 210 -8.77 -1.41 22.81
N THR A 211 -9.97 -0.84 22.84
CA THR A 211 -10.95 -0.86 21.74
C THR A 211 -11.32 0.60 21.42
N PRO A 212 -10.76 1.18 20.36
CA PRO A 212 -10.89 2.59 20.03
C PRO A 212 -12.11 2.85 19.12
N VAL A 213 -13.03 3.70 19.58
CA VAL A 213 -14.06 4.31 18.73
C VAL A 213 -13.67 5.76 18.47
N VAL A 214 -13.54 6.17 17.21
CA VAL A 214 -13.08 7.51 16.83
C VAL A 214 -14.09 8.18 15.90
N TYR A 215 -14.52 9.38 16.25
CA TYR A 215 -15.38 10.24 15.45
C TYR A 215 -14.57 11.40 14.87
N VAL A 216 -14.69 11.61 13.56
CA VAL A 216 -14.11 12.75 12.85
C VAL A 216 -15.24 13.65 12.35
N LYS A 217 -15.28 14.89 12.83
CA LYS A 217 -16.40 15.81 12.60
C LYS A 217 -16.50 16.23 11.14
N ASN A 218 -15.38 16.59 10.51
CA ASN A 218 -15.37 17.12 9.14
C ASN A 218 -15.88 16.14 8.10
N SER A 219 -15.57 14.85 8.25
CA SER A 219 -16.07 13.78 7.37
C SER A 219 -17.37 13.16 7.88
N ASN A 220 -17.82 13.55 9.09
CA ASN A 220 -18.93 12.95 9.81
C ASN A 220 -18.86 11.42 9.84
N THR A 221 -17.68 10.88 10.13
CA THR A 221 -17.40 9.44 10.08
C THR A 221 -17.06 8.91 11.46
N LEU A 222 -17.57 7.72 11.76
CA LEU A 222 -17.35 7.02 13.02
C LEU A 222 -16.64 5.69 12.74
N PHE A 223 -15.43 5.56 13.26
CA PHE A 223 -14.55 4.42 13.07
C PHE A 223 -14.51 3.56 14.34
N LEU A 224 -14.57 2.25 14.17
CA LEU A 224 -14.05 1.29 15.15
C LEU A 224 -12.68 0.87 14.63
N GLU A 225 -11.62 1.53 15.08
CA GLU A 225 -10.30 1.36 14.47
C GLU A 225 -9.67 0.03 14.89
N THR A 226 -8.91 -0.59 13.99
CA THR A 226 -8.17 -1.82 14.32
C THR A 226 -6.85 -1.53 15.06
N ALA A 227 -6.37 -0.29 14.99
CA ALA A 227 -5.31 0.25 15.83
C ALA A 227 -5.36 1.78 15.89
N CYS A 228 -5.07 2.36 17.05
CA CYS A 228 -5.21 3.80 17.30
C CYS A 228 -3.97 4.39 17.98
N GLY A 229 -3.21 5.21 17.26
CA GLY A 229 -2.02 5.88 17.78
C GLY A 229 -2.34 6.96 18.83
N SER A 230 -3.37 7.78 18.58
CA SER A 230 -3.83 8.81 19.52
C SER A 230 -4.43 8.18 20.78
N GLY A 231 -5.22 7.11 20.64
CA GLY A 231 -5.75 6.33 21.76
C GLY A 231 -4.66 5.71 22.64
N THR A 232 -3.64 5.11 22.00
CA THR A 232 -2.45 4.58 22.67
C THR A 232 -1.71 5.67 23.45
N THR A 233 -1.60 6.86 22.87
CA THR A 233 -0.98 8.03 23.52
C THR A 233 -1.78 8.49 24.73
N ALA A 234 -3.11 8.59 24.59
CA ALA A 234 -4.00 9.01 25.67
C ALA A 234 -3.92 8.07 26.88
N VAL A 235 -3.93 6.75 26.65
CA VAL A 235 -3.70 5.76 27.71
C VAL A 235 -2.33 5.98 28.36
N GLY A 236 -1.26 6.17 27.57
CA GLY A 236 0.06 6.48 28.10
C GLY A 236 0.10 7.73 28.99
N MET A 237 -0.56 8.82 28.58
CA MET A 237 -0.63 10.05 29.35
C MET A 237 -1.37 9.87 30.67
N VAL A 238 -2.45 9.09 30.69
CA VAL A 238 -3.17 8.71 31.92
C VAL A 238 -2.26 7.92 32.86
N LEU A 239 -1.52 6.93 32.34
CA LEU A 239 -0.57 6.14 33.14
C LEU A 239 0.54 7.03 33.73
N ALA A 240 1.09 7.94 32.93
CA ALA A 240 2.12 8.88 33.36
C ALA A 240 1.61 9.80 34.48
N LYS A 241 0.43 10.40 34.29
CA LYS A 241 -0.20 11.29 35.28
C LYS A 241 -0.50 10.56 36.59
N ASN A 242 -1.07 9.36 36.51
CA ASN A 242 -1.44 8.58 37.70
C ASN A 242 -0.21 8.08 38.49
N SER A 243 0.87 7.71 37.79
CA SER A 243 2.10 7.25 38.43
C SER A 243 3.01 8.38 38.90
N GLY A 244 2.82 9.61 38.39
CA GLY A 244 3.74 10.73 38.60
C GLY A 244 5.07 10.60 37.86
N ASN A 245 5.21 9.62 36.96
CA ASN A 245 6.48 9.26 36.33
C ASN A 245 6.36 9.16 34.80
N SER A 246 7.50 9.17 34.12
CA SER A 246 7.57 8.89 32.69
C SER A 246 7.21 7.43 32.38
N ILE A 247 6.64 7.21 31.20
CA ILE A 247 6.33 5.89 30.64
C ILE A 247 7.31 5.60 29.52
N ILE A 248 7.90 4.40 29.50
CA ILE A 248 8.92 4.01 28.52
C ILE A 248 8.46 2.74 27.83
N GLU A 249 8.22 2.84 26.52
CA GLU A 249 7.89 1.73 25.64
C GLU A 249 6.76 0.79 26.13
N GLU A 250 5.77 1.33 26.86
CA GLU A 250 4.67 0.55 27.41
C GLU A 250 3.83 -0.05 26.27
N PRO A 251 3.70 -1.37 26.17
CA PRO A 251 2.97 -2.01 25.09
C PRO A 251 1.45 -1.89 25.27
N ILE A 252 0.77 -1.25 24.31
CA ILE A 252 -0.70 -1.20 24.24
C ILE A 252 -1.18 -2.12 23.10
N ILE A 253 -1.93 -3.15 23.47
CA ILE A 253 -2.49 -4.15 22.56
C ILE A 253 -3.70 -3.56 21.84
N GLN A 254 -3.67 -3.61 20.52
CA GLN A 254 -4.68 -3.07 19.62
C GLN A 254 -5.72 -4.14 19.26
N PRO A 255 -6.91 -3.77 18.75
CA PRO A 255 -7.92 -4.74 18.29
C PRO A 255 -7.42 -5.70 17.21
N SER A 256 -6.48 -5.27 16.36
CA SER A 256 -5.80 -6.11 15.38
C SER A 256 -4.98 -7.27 15.99
N GLY A 257 -4.79 -7.27 17.30
CA GLY A 257 -3.90 -8.19 18.03
C GLY A 257 -2.44 -7.76 18.03
N GLN A 258 -2.07 -6.73 17.27
CA GLN A 258 -0.73 -6.15 17.31
C GLN A 258 -0.56 -5.19 18.49
N THR A 259 0.66 -4.73 18.72
CA THR A 259 1.00 -3.81 19.80
C THR A 259 1.56 -2.52 19.25
N ILE A 260 1.15 -1.40 19.84
CA ILE A 260 1.80 -0.10 19.69
C ILE A 260 2.38 0.24 21.05
N LYS A 261 3.69 0.50 21.10
CA LYS A 261 4.37 0.94 22.32
C LYS A 261 4.21 2.44 22.47
N VAL A 262 3.95 2.91 23.69
CA VAL A 262 3.88 4.34 24.01
C VAL A 262 5.02 4.72 24.94
N SER A 263 5.65 5.86 24.64
CA SER A 263 6.59 6.51 25.56
C SER A 263 6.12 7.92 25.85
N ILE A 264 6.03 8.29 27.13
CA ILE A 264 5.62 9.60 27.61
C ILE A 264 6.72 10.13 28.51
N ASN A 265 7.34 11.26 28.13
CA ASN A 265 8.22 12.00 29.00
C ASN A 265 7.37 12.92 29.88
N PHE A 266 7.26 12.57 31.15
CA PHE A 266 6.57 13.31 32.18
C PHE A 266 7.50 13.49 33.38
N ASP A 267 7.73 14.74 33.78
CA ASP A 267 8.61 15.10 34.90
C ASP A 267 7.88 15.30 36.24
N GLY A 268 6.58 14.96 36.29
CA GLY A 268 5.71 15.20 37.44
C GLY A 268 4.96 16.52 37.38
N THR A 269 5.45 17.49 36.60
CA THR A 269 4.86 18.83 36.47
C THR A 269 4.43 19.18 35.06
N ARG A 270 4.98 18.53 34.03
CA ARG A 270 4.70 18.80 32.62
C ARG A 270 4.92 17.56 31.75
N PHE A 271 4.13 17.45 30.69
CA PHE A 271 4.43 16.54 29.58
C PHE A 271 5.41 17.21 28.62
N ASN A 272 6.57 16.61 28.41
CA ASN A 272 7.62 17.18 27.54
C ASN A 272 7.69 16.53 26.17
N TYR A 273 7.25 15.27 26.06
CA TYR A 273 7.28 14.51 24.81
C TYR A 273 6.35 13.31 24.88
N ALA A 274 5.74 12.95 23.75
CA ALA A 274 5.02 11.69 23.58
C ALA A 274 5.37 11.07 22.24
N GLN A 275 5.46 9.74 22.21
CA GLN A 275 5.78 8.97 21.02
C GLN A 275 5.04 7.65 21.01
N ILE A 276 4.59 7.25 19.83
CA ILE A 276 4.20 5.88 19.53
C ILE A 276 5.27 5.17 18.71
N GLN A 277 5.42 3.87 18.93
CA GLN A 277 6.41 3.04 18.26
C GLN A 277 5.86 1.64 17.98
N GLY A 278 6.31 1.03 16.88
CA GLY A 278 6.00 -0.36 16.59
C GLY A 278 6.38 -0.77 15.17
N LEU A 279 6.10 -2.02 14.84
CA LEU A 279 6.39 -2.56 13.52
C LEU A 279 5.49 -1.92 12.45
N VAL A 280 6.08 -1.74 11.28
CA VAL A 280 5.39 -1.35 10.04
C VAL A 280 5.72 -2.39 8.99
N GLU A 281 4.68 -3.07 8.48
CA GLU A 281 4.81 -4.04 7.40
C GLU A 281 4.39 -3.39 6.07
N ILE A 282 5.10 -3.68 4.97
CA ILE A 282 4.67 -3.31 3.61
C ILE A 282 3.81 -4.46 3.07
N LEU A 283 2.55 -4.18 2.76
CA LEU A 283 1.59 -5.17 2.28
C LEU A 283 1.68 -5.37 0.77
N ASN A 284 1.58 -4.27 0.02
CA ASN A 284 1.73 -4.23 -1.42
C ASN A 284 2.05 -2.79 -1.88
N MET A 285 2.42 -2.64 -3.14
CA MET A 285 2.65 -1.35 -3.78
C MET A 285 2.19 -1.41 -5.22
N GLY A 286 1.83 -0.26 -5.76
CA GLY A 286 1.30 -0.20 -7.12
C GLY A 286 1.04 1.20 -7.62
N THR A 287 0.24 1.25 -8.67
CA THR A 287 -0.26 2.47 -9.29
C THR A 287 -1.78 2.39 -9.39
N LEU A 288 -2.48 3.35 -8.78
CA LEU A 288 -3.88 3.63 -9.02
C LEU A 288 -4.01 4.39 -10.34
N ILE A 289 -4.97 4.00 -11.18
CA ILE A 289 -5.35 4.66 -12.42
C ILE A 289 -6.83 5.01 -12.32
N GLU A 290 -7.15 6.29 -12.43
CA GLU A 290 -8.54 6.74 -12.52
C GLU A 290 -9.01 6.64 -13.97
N THR A 291 -10.16 6.01 -14.18
CA THR A 291 -10.81 5.90 -15.48
C THR A 291 -12.30 6.22 -15.36
N ASP A 292 -12.93 6.57 -16.49
CA ASP A 292 -14.38 6.82 -16.53
C ASP A 292 -15.22 5.59 -16.11
N ASP A 293 -14.66 4.38 -16.21
CA ASP A 293 -15.33 3.13 -15.81
C ASP A 293 -14.98 2.70 -14.36
N GLY A 294 -14.31 3.58 -13.60
CA GLY A 294 -13.91 3.37 -12.22
C GLY A 294 -12.40 3.19 -12.01
N PRO A 295 -11.97 3.06 -10.74
CA PRO A 295 -10.56 2.96 -10.39
C PRO A 295 -9.99 1.59 -10.71
N ILE A 296 -8.72 1.58 -11.14
CA ILE A 296 -7.95 0.39 -11.43
C ILE A 296 -6.65 0.47 -10.64
N VAL A 297 -6.20 -0.62 -10.05
CA VAL A 297 -4.85 -0.72 -9.50
C VAL A 297 -4.00 -1.68 -10.30
N ILE A 298 -2.76 -1.27 -10.53
CA ILE A 298 -1.70 -2.14 -11.02
C ILE A 298 -0.75 -2.40 -9.88
N GLU A 299 -0.69 -3.65 -9.41
CA GLU A 299 0.07 -4.05 -8.23
C GLU A 299 1.02 -5.19 -8.55
N ARG A 300 2.14 -5.23 -7.82
CA ARG A 300 3.12 -6.31 -7.94
C ARG A 300 2.69 -7.51 -7.09
N ILE A 301 2.83 -8.70 -7.67
CA ILE A 301 2.60 -9.98 -6.99
C ILE A 301 3.93 -10.49 -6.45
N TYR A 302 4.08 -10.48 -5.12
CA TYR A 302 5.31 -10.82 -4.43
C TYR A 302 5.31 -12.24 -3.87
N THR A 303 4.16 -12.77 -3.47
CA THR A 303 4.07 -14.05 -2.76
C THR A 303 3.18 -15.04 -3.51
N SER A 304 3.44 -16.33 -3.29
CA SER A 304 2.60 -17.40 -3.85
C SER A 304 1.19 -17.38 -3.26
N GLN A 305 1.00 -16.83 -2.05
CA GLN A 305 -0.33 -16.62 -1.47
C GLN A 305 -1.13 -15.56 -2.26
N GLN A 306 -0.49 -14.45 -2.65
CA GLN A 306 -1.13 -13.43 -3.48
C GLN A 306 -1.51 -14.00 -4.85
N LEU A 307 -0.60 -14.75 -5.48
CA LEU A 307 -0.90 -15.41 -6.76
C LEU A 307 -2.00 -16.47 -6.62
N GLY A 308 -1.95 -17.27 -5.55
CA GLY A 308 -2.88 -18.37 -5.27
C GLY A 308 -4.33 -17.92 -5.27
N GLN A 309 -4.64 -16.73 -4.76
CA GLN A 309 -5.99 -16.17 -4.76
C GLN A 309 -6.60 -16.10 -6.17
N TYR A 310 -5.83 -15.67 -7.17
CA TYR A 310 -6.29 -15.54 -8.57
C TYR A 310 -6.29 -16.86 -9.34
N LEU A 311 -5.50 -17.84 -8.88
CA LEU A 311 -5.50 -19.18 -9.44
C LEU A 311 -6.68 -20.00 -8.91
N GLU A 312 -6.87 -20.01 -7.59
CA GLU A 312 -7.90 -20.78 -6.89
C GLU A 312 -9.32 -20.34 -7.25
N ASN A 313 -9.54 -19.03 -7.45
CA ASN A 313 -10.84 -18.50 -7.86
C ASN A 313 -11.08 -18.56 -9.39
N GLY A 314 -10.09 -19.01 -10.17
CA GLY A 314 -10.16 -19.14 -11.63
C GLY A 314 -10.10 -17.82 -12.41
N GLU A 315 -9.94 -16.66 -11.76
CA GLU A 315 -9.89 -15.36 -12.44
C GLU A 315 -8.72 -15.27 -13.42
N LEU A 316 -7.55 -15.76 -13.02
CA LEU A 316 -6.36 -15.70 -13.87
C LEU A 316 -6.53 -16.53 -15.14
N LEU A 317 -7.02 -17.77 -15.01
CA LEU A 317 -7.26 -18.65 -16.15
C LEU A 317 -8.31 -18.06 -17.10
N SER A 318 -9.40 -17.53 -16.53
CA SER A 318 -10.47 -16.87 -17.29
C SER A 318 -9.92 -15.67 -18.07
N ALA A 319 -9.21 -14.75 -17.41
CA ALA A 319 -8.64 -13.57 -18.04
C ALA A 319 -7.61 -13.95 -19.13
N TYR A 320 -6.74 -14.94 -18.86
CA TYR A 320 -5.73 -15.41 -19.81
C TYR A 320 -6.38 -15.96 -21.08
N ASN A 321 -7.37 -16.83 -20.94
CA ASN A 321 -8.12 -17.38 -22.08
C ASN A 321 -8.95 -16.32 -22.82
N ILE A 322 -9.50 -15.31 -22.16
CA ILE A 322 -10.19 -14.21 -22.86
C ILE A 322 -9.20 -13.36 -23.67
N ILE A 323 -8.02 -13.09 -23.12
CA ILE A 323 -7.01 -12.23 -23.75
C ILE A 323 -6.37 -12.90 -24.96
N PHE A 324 -6.04 -14.19 -24.85
CA PHE A 324 -5.31 -14.95 -25.87
C PHE A 324 -6.19 -15.90 -26.68
N GLY A 325 -7.45 -16.13 -26.29
CA GLY A 325 -8.40 -16.95 -27.04
C GLY A 325 -9.04 -16.26 -28.24
N GLY A 326 -8.81 -14.96 -28.41
CA GLY A 326 -9.19 -14.23 -29.62
C GLY A 326 -7.98 -13.87 -30.51
N PRO A 327 -8.23 -13.29 -31.69
CA PRO A 327 -7.16 -12.89 -32.61
C PRO A 327 -6.17 -11.89 -31.97
N PRO A 328 -4.86 -11.94 -32.31
CA PRO A 328 -4.23 -12.77 -33.34
C PRO A 328 -3.70 -14.12 -32.82
N TYR A 329 -4.08 -14.54 -31.61
CA TYR A 329 -3.54 -15.71 -30.93
C TYR A 329 -4.48 -16.92 -31.12
N ASP A 330 -5.77 -16.76 -30.82
CA ASP A 330 -6.76 -17.83 -30.97
C ASP A 330 -6.34 -19.14 -30.27
N GLU A 331 -5.96 -19.02 -28.99
CA GLU A 331 -5.37 -20.09 -28.16
C GLU A 331 -6.26 -20.43 -26.95
N VAL A 332 -6.32 -21.70 -26.55
CA VAL A 332 -6.98 -22.15 -25.31
C VAL A 332 -5.95 -22.86 -24.46
N PHE A 333 -5.83 -22.44 -23.21
CA PHE A 333 -4.82 -22.92 -22.27
C PHE A 333 -5.46 -23.69 -21.12
N SER A 334 -4.75 -24.72 -20.66
CA SER A 334 -5.12 -25.46 -19.46
C SER A 334 -4.76 -24.68 -18.19
N TYR A 335 -5.41 -25.05 -17.08
CA TYR A 335 -5.06 -24.50 -15.77
C TYR A 335 -3.59 -24.76 -15.43
N GLU A 336 -3.09 -25.97 -15.70
CA GLU A 336 -1.72 -26.38 -15.40
C GLU A 336 -0.69 -25.56 -16.17
N GLU A 337 -0.96 -25.24 -17.43
CA GLU A 337 -0.08 -24.40 -18.26
C GLU A 337 0.04 -22.99 -17.66
N VAL A 338 -1.11 -22.33 -17.44
CA VAL A 338 -1.15 -20.97 -16.86
C VAL A 338 -0.56 -20.96 -15.46
N ALA A 339 -0.90 -21.93 -14.61
CA ALA A 339 -0.37 -22.01 -13.26
C ALA A 339 1.15 -22.20 -13.27
N THR A 340 1.70 -23.02 -14.16
CA THR A 340 3.15 -23.25 -14.25
C THR A 340 3.89 -21.95 -14.61
N ASP A 341 3.44 -21.27 -15.66
CA ASP A 341 4.07 -20.04 -16.13
C ASP A 341 3.98 -18.92 -15.09
N PHE A 342 2.82 -18.69 -14.48
CA PHE A 342 2.66 -17.61 -13.52
C PHE A 342 3.37 -17.89 -12.18
N ASN A 343 3.51 -19.15 -11.78
CA ASN A 343 4.39 -19.50 -10.66
C ASN A 343 5.86 -19.22 -10.98
N GLU A 344 6.33 -19.49 -12.21
CA GLU A 344 7.68 -19.09 -12.65
C GLU A 344 7.83 -17.56 -12.61
N TYR A 345 6.86 -16.83 -13.15
CA TYR A 345 6.89 -15.36 -13.20
C TYR A 345 6.94 -14.72 -11.82
N GLN A 346 6.14 -15.23 -10.87
CA GLN A 346 6.12 -14.75 -9.49
C GLN A 346 7.42 -15.09 -8.74
N LYS A 347 7.95 -16.30 -8.94
CA LYS A 347 9.09 -16.80 -8.17
C LYS A 347 10.45 -16.30 -8.68
N ASP A 348 10.63 -16.33 -10.00
CA ASP A 348 11.93 -16.12 -10.66
C ASP A 348 12.00 -14.79 -11.42
N GLY A 349 10.89 -14.06 -11.52
CA GLY A 349 10.77 -12.86 -12.34
C GLY A 349 10.06 -11.68 -11.65
N THR A 350 9.27 -10.97 -12.45
CA THR A 350 8.40 -9.88 -12.01
C THR A 350 7.02 -10.09 -12.57
N LEU A 351 6.00 -10.09 -11.71
CA LEU A 351 4.61 -10.25 -12.09
C LEU A 351 3.79 -9.07 -11.55
N PHE A 352 3.01 -8.45 -12.43
CA PHE A 352 2.08 -7.39 -12.08
C PHE A 352 0.69 -7.74 -12.57
N PHE A 353 -0.32 -7.47 -11.73
CA PHE A 353 -1.73 -7.58 -12.06
C PHE A 353 -2.37 -6.20 -12.09
N ALA A 354 -3.24 -5.99 -13.08
CA ALA A 354 -4.17 -4.89 -13.16
C ALA A 354 -5.54 -5.40 -12.71
N ARG A 355 -6.22 -4.73 -11.79
CA ARG A 355 -7.55 -5.11 -11.30
C ARG A 355 -8.42 -3.91 -10.97
N ASN A 356 -9.72 -4.13 -10.92
CA ASN A 356 -10.68 -3.21 -10.30
C ASN A 356 -11.40 -3.93 -9.15
N LYS A 357 -12.51 -3.36 -8.68
CA LYS A 357 -13.38 -3.97 -7.65
C LYS A 357 -14.04 -5.29 -8.06
N ASN A 358 -14.13 -5.60 -9.36
CA ASN A 358 -14.80 -6.77 -9.90
C ASN A 358 -13.84 -7.93 -10.22
N GLY A 359 -12.51 -7.71 -10.13
CA GLY A 359 -11.51 -8.75 -10.35
C GLY A 359 -10.39 -8.33 -11.31
N LEU A 360 -9.65 -9.34 -11.78
CA LEU A 360 -8.50 -9.20 -12.66
C LEU A 360 -8.87 -8.63 -14.04
N ILE A 361 -8.18 -7.57 -14.47
CA ILE A 361 -8.34 -6.88 -15.75
C ILE A 361 -7.20 -7.22 -16.73
N GLY A 362 -6.03 -7.50 -16.20
CA GLY A 362 -4.85 -7.72 -17.02
C GLY A 362 -3.64 -8.04 -16.19
N PHE A 363 -2.56 -8.33 -16.89
CA PHE A 363 -1.31 -8.74 -16.27
C PHE A 363 -0.14 -8.39 -17.16
N GLY A 364 1.04 -8.36 -16.57
CA GLY A 364 2.20 -8.68 -17.36
C GLY A 364 3.39 -9.10 -16.52
N ALA A 365 4.21 -9.89 -17.18
CA ALA A 365 5.27 -10.66 -16.57
C ALA A 365 6.60 -10.43 -17.28
N ALA A 366 7.68 -10.61 -16.53
CA ALA A 366 9.01 -10.73 -17.07
C ALA A 366 9.82 -11.72 -16.25
N VAL A 367 10.81 -12.34 -16.87
CA VAL A 367 11.75 -13.27 -16.23
C VAL A 367 13.17 -13.00 -16.72
N PRO A 368 14.22 -13.41 -16.00
CA PRO A 368 15.58 -13.41 -16.52
C PRO A 368 15.64 -14.16 -17.86
N LEU A 369 16.34 -13.62 -18.85
CA LEU A 369 16.43 -14.23 -20.18
C LEU A 369 16.97 -15.67 -20.12
N SER A 370 17.82 -15.98 -19.14
CA SER A 370 18.35 -17.33 -18.88
C SER A 370 17.27 -18.40 -18.64
N LYS A 371 16.05 -18.00 -18.26
CA LYS A 371 14.90 -18.91 -18.09
C LYS A 371 14.23 -19.30 -19.41
N LYS A 372 14.37 -18.48 -20.47
CA LYS A 372 13.78 -18.75 -21.79
C LYS A 372 14.86 -19.18 -22.78
N LYS A 373 15.27 -20.46 -22.71
CA LYS A 373 16.41 -21.04 -23.44
C LYS A 373 16.41 -20.73 -24.94
N GLU A 374 15.30 -20.99 -25.63
CA GLU A 374 15.19 -20.74 -27.08
C GLU A 374 15.42 -19.25 -27.40
N ILE A 375 14.83 -18.36 -26.61
CA ILE A 375 14.97 -16.91 -26.79
C ILE A 375 16.40 -16.47 -26.50
N ALA A 376 17.02 -17.03 -25.44
CA ALA A 376 18.39 -16.75 -25.07
C ALA A 376 19.39 -17.18 -26.17
N GLU A 377 19.14 -18.29 -26.85
CA GLU A 377 19.94 -18.76 -27.98
C GLU A 377 19.87 -17.81 -29.18
N ILE A 378 18.67 -17.35 -29.54
CA ILE A 378 18.50 -16.33 -30.58
C ILE A 378 19.20 -15.04 -30.15
N ALA A 379 19.00 -14.59 -28.91
CA ALA A 379 19.56 -13.34 -28.39
C ALA A 379 21.11 -13.32 -28.42
N LYS A 380 21.77 -14.45 -28.12
CA LYS A 380 23.23 -14.59 -28.24
C LYS A 380 23.74 -14.27 -29.65
N GLN A 381 23.01 -14.69 -30.68
CA GLN A 381 23.39 -14.46 -32.09
C GLN A 381 23.37 -12.97 -32.47
N PHE A 382 22.63 -12.16 -31.72
CA PHE A 382 22.51 -10.71 -31.88
C PHE A 382 23.30 -9.93 -30.81
N GLY A 383 24.24 -10.59 -30.11
CA GLY A 383 25.12 -9.95 -29.13
C GLY A 383 24.40 -9.45 -27.87
N ILE A 384 23.22 -9.99 -27.54
CA ILE A 384 22.48 -9.59 -26.33
C ILE A 384 23.01 -10.38 -25.13
N PRO A 385 23.46 -9.70 -24.05
CA PRO A 385 24.01 -10.36 -22.88
C PRO A 385 22.91 -11.02 -22.03
N ILE A 386 22.97 -12.34 -21.83
CA ILE A 386 21.90 -13.08 -21.15
C ILE A 386 21.75 -12.68 -19.68
N GLU A 387 22.85 -12.66 -18.93
CA GLU A 387 22.82 -12.50 -17.47
C GLU A 387 22.31 -11.12 -17.04
N SER A 388 22.47 -10.09 -17.89
CA SER A 388 21.98 -8.74 -17.65
C SER A 388 20.71 -8.40 -18.43
N THR A 389 20.01 -9.41 -18.97
CA THR A 389 18.77 -9.21 -19.75
C THR A 389 17.56 -9.80 -19.04
N GLN A 390 16.50 -9.00 -18.96
CA GLN A 390 15.15 -9.43 -18.58
C GLN A 390 14.29 -9.59 -19.84
N TYR A 391 13.54 -10.68 -19.92
CA TYR A 391 12.61 -10.97 -21.00
C TYR A 391 11.19 -10.70 -20.53
N MET A 392 10.50 -9.72 -21.15
CA MET A 392 9.06 -9.51 -20.93
C MET A 392 8.28 -10.60 -21.67
N ALA A 393 7.77 -11.56 -20.90
CA ALA A 393 7.14 -12.76 -21.44
C ALA A 393 5.70 -12.47 -21.87
N ASP A 394 4.84 -12.14 -20.91
CA ASP A 394 3.41 -11.95 -21.17
C ASP A 394 2.96 -10.52 -20.85
N LEU A 395 2.04 -10.03 -21.66
CA LEU A 395 1.32 -8.78 -21.47
C LEU A 395 -0.09 -8.94 -22.01
N GLY A 396 -1.07 -8.81 -21.13
CA GLY A 396 -2.48 -9.00 -21.44
C GLY A 396 -3.36 -7.96 -20.76
N VAL A 397 -4.36 -7.47 -21.49
CA VAL A 397 -5.44 -6.63 -20.96
C VAL A 397 -6.75 -7.04 -21.62
N LEU A 398 -7.77 -7.29 -20.80
CA LEU A 398 -9.14 -7.57 -21.22
C LEU A 398 -9.62 -6.50 -22.19
N SER A 399 -10.39 -6.93 -23.20
CA SER A 399 -10.69 -6.13 -24.39
C SER A 399 -11.41 -4.80 -24.09
N GLU A 400 -12.34 -4.83 -23.15
CA GLU A 400 -13.16 -3.73 -22.67
C GLU A 400 -12.35 -2.69 -21.89
N TRP A 401 -11.19 -3.09 -21.36
CA TRP A 401 -10.27 -2.22 -20.64
C TRP A 401 -9.10 -1.70 -21.49
N ARG A 402 -9.06 -2.05 -22.79
CA ARG A 402 -8.04 -1.54 -23.72
C ARG A 402 -8.23 -0.04 -23.98
N ARG A 403 -7.16 0.63 -24.40
CA ARG A 403 -7.10 2.09 -24.66
C ARG A 403 -7.25 2.97 -23.41
N LYS A 404 -7.18 2.40 -22.21
CA LYS A 404 -7.15 3.10 -20.91
C LYS A 404 -5.75 3.18 -20.29
N SER A 405 -4.70 3.12 -21.13
CA SER A 405 -3.28 3.14 -20.72
C SER A 405 -2.80 2.00 -19.81
N ILE A 406 -3.64 1.03 -19.45
CA ILE A 406 -3.30 -0.08 -18.53
C ILE A 406 -2.06 -0.86 -18.99
N ALA A 407 -2.01 -1.27 -20.26
CA ALA A 407 -0.86 -1.99 -20.82
C ALA A 407 0.42 -1.15 -20.77
N GLU A 408 0.31 0.17 -20.98
CA GLU A 408 1.44 1.09 -20.90
C GLU A 408 1.98 1.17 -19.47
N VAL A 409 1.10 1.28 -18.48
CA VAL A 409 1.49 1.32 -17.07
C VAL A 409 2.05 -0.02 -16.61
N LEU A 410 1.47 -1.16 -17.02
CA LEU A 410 2.01 -2.50 -16.76
C LEU A 410 3.47 -2.64 -17.27
N VAL A 411 3.77 -2.15 -18.47
CA VAL A 411 5.15 -2.16 -19.00
C VAL A 411 6.06 -1.22 -18.21
N LYS A 412 5.60 0.01 -17.92
CA LYS A 412 6.37 1.00 -17.15
C LYS A 412 6.71 0.48 -15.74
N GLU A 413 5.77 -0.11 -15.02
CA GLU A 413 5.99 -0.65 -13.67
C GLU A 413 7.01 -1.79 -13.68
N ARG A 414 6.95 -2.70 -14.67
CA ARG A 414 8.00 -3.72 -14.84
C ARG A 414 9.37 -3.10 -15.10
N ILE A 415 9.49 -2.11 -15.99
CA ILE A 415 10.77 -1.42 -16.27
C ILE A 415 11.33 -0.78 -15.00
N LYS A 416 10.50 -0.08 -14.21
CA LYS A 416 10.91 0.55 -12.95
C LYS A 416 11.42 -0.47 -11.91
N SER A 417 11.00 -1.72 -12.00
CA SER A 417 11.45 -2.79 -11.09
C SER A 417 12.83 -3.33 -11.43
N PHE A 418 13.40 -2.99 -12.59
CA PHE A 418 14.73 -3.44 -13.01
C PHE A 418 15.81 -2.43 -12.62
N ALA A 419 17.02 -2.95 -12.37
CA ALA A 419 18.18 -2.10 -12.10
C ALA A 419 18.58 -1.30 -13.36
N LYS A 420 19.10 -0.08 -13.15
CA LYS A 420 19.65 0.73 -14.25
C LYS A 420 20.74 -0.04 -15.01
N GLY A 421 20.73 0.05 -16.34
CA GLY A 421 21.62 -0.69 -17.22
C GLY A 421 21.13 -2.09 -17.61
N THR A 422 20.02 -2.56 -17.03
CA THR A 422 19.39 -3.82 -17.46
C THR A 422 18.91 -3.70 -18.90
N THR A 423 19.22 -4.70 -19.73
CA THR A 423 18.61 -4.83 -21.05
C THR A 423 17.25 -5.52 -20.90
N VAL A 424 16.22 -4.97 -21.52
CA VAL A 424 14.87 -5.55 -21.56
C VAL A 424 14.60 -5.99 -22.98
N LEU A 425 14.29 -7.28 -23.15
CA LEU A 425 13.95 -7.90 -24.42
C LEU A 425 12.49 -8.34 -24.40
N MET A 426 11.82 -8.24 -25.55
CA MET A 426 10.46 -8.74 -25.73
C MET A 426 10.29 -9.18 -27.18
N ARG A 427 9.31 -10.06 -27.45
CA ARG A 427 8.87 -10.38 -28.82
C ARG A 427 7.37 -10.21 -28.97
N THR A 428 6.93 -9.90 -30.18
CA THR A 428 5.48 -9.84 -30.51
C THR A 428 5.27 -10.28 -31.95
N SER A 429 4.04 -10.65 -32.31
CA SER A 429 3.74 -10.98 -33.72
C SER A 429 4.01 -9.77 -34.61
N GLU A 430 4.58 -10.01 -35.78
CA GLU A 430 4.75 -9.01 -36.83
C GLU A 430 3.41 -8.36 -37.22
N SER A 431 2.31 -9.09 -37.09
CA SER A 431 0.96 -8.57 -37.33
C SER A 431 0.38 -7.74 -36.17
N ASN A 432 0.97 -7.81 -34.96
CA ASN A 432 0.46 -7.12 -33.77
C ASN A 432 0.90 -5.64 -33.73
N THR A 433 0.29 -4.82 -34.57
CA THR A 433 0.61 -3.38 -34.68
C THR A 433 0.34 -2.59 -33.41
N ALA A 434 -0.57 -3.04 -32.55
CA ALA A 434 -0.89 -2.39 -31.28
C ALA A 434 0.26 -2.54 -30.27
N SER A 435 0.75 -3.78 -30.11
CA SER A 435 1.93 -4.08 -29.29
C SER A 435 3.16 -3.32 -29.78
N GLN A 436 3.45 -3.38 -31.08
CA GLN A 436 4.59 -2.67 -31.66
C GLN A 436 4.52 -1.15 -31.41
N ARG A 437 3.34 -0.53 -31.58
CA ARG A 437 3.15 0.90 -31.29
C ARG A 437 3.37 1.22 -29.82
N LEU A 438 2.86 0.39 -28.90
CA LEU A 438 3.07 0.55 -27.46
C LEU A 438 4.56 0.53 -27.10
N TYR A 439 5.29 -0.48 -27.53
CA TYR A 439 6.71 -0.63 -27.17
C TYR A 439 7.59 0.44 -27.84
N LYS A 440 7.33 0.80 -29.10
CA LYS A 440 7.99 1.93 -29.77
C LYS A 440 7.75 3.25 -29.04
N LYS A 441 6.51 3.53 -28.62
CA LYS A 441 6.16 4.72 -27.80
C LYS A 441 6.95 4.75 -26.48
N LEU A 442 7.20 3.57 -25.88
CA LEU A 442 7.98 3.43 -24.65
C LEU A 442 9.50 3.41 -24.88
N GLY A 443 9.97 3.67 -26.10
CA GLY A 443 11.39 3.79 -26.43
C GLY A 443 12.10 2.46 -26.63
N PHE A 444 11.37 1.38 -26.91
CA PHE A 444 11.98 0.15 -27.41
C PHE A 444 12.32 0.29 -28.88
N ILE A 445 13.46 -0.28 -29.27
CA ILE A 445 13.94 -0.35 -30.65
C ILE A 445 13.86 -1.78 -31.16
N GLN A 446 13.50 -1.97 -32.43
CA GLN A 446 13.53 -3.30 -33.04
C GLN A 446 14.98 -3.80 -33.08
N VAL A 447 15.17 -5.09 -32.81
CA VAL A 447 16.52 -5.69 -32.78
C VAL A 447 16.90 -6.12 -34.19
N THR A 448 17.94 -5.49 -34.72
CA THR A 448 18.57 -5.84 -35.99
C THR A 448 20.09 -5.96 -35.81
N ASP A 449 20.72 -6.72 -36.69
CA ASP A 449 22.18 -6.81 -36.85
C ASP A 449 22.51 -6.78 -38.34
N GLN A 450 23.04 -5.65 -38.80
CA GLN A 450 23.22 -5.33 -40.24
C GLN A 450 21.88 -5.47 -40.98
N ASP A 451 21.78 -6.39 -41.95
CA ASP A 451 20.57 -6.67 -42.74
C ASP A 451 19.68 -7.75 -42.11
N ARG A 452 20.03 -8.29 -40.94
CA ARG A 452 19.28 -9.36 -40.27
C ARG A 452 18.36 -8.80 -39.20
N GLU A 453 17.09 -9.16 -39.27
CA GLU A 453 16.13 -8.92 -38.19
C GLU A 453 16.16 -10.08 -37.19
N MET A 454 16.22 -9.76 -35.89
CA MET A 454 16.01 -10.78 -34.86
C MET A 454 14.55 -11.20 -34.90
N GLN A 455 14.32 -12.48 -35.19
CA GLN A 455 13.01 -13.04 -35.44
C GLN A 455 12.92 -14.51 -35.00
N GLN A 456 11.70 -15.00 -34.85
CA GLN A 456 11.41 -16.41 -34.58
C GLN A 456 10.14 -16.83 -35.31
N GLU A 457 10.18 -17.97 -36.01
CA GLU A 457 8.96 -18.63 -36.48
C GLU A 457 8.41 -19.51 -35.36
N VAL A 458 7.18 -19.24 -34.94
CA VAL A 458 6.47 -20.06 -33.96
C VAL A 458 5.36 -20.81 -34.71
N ARG A 459 5.38 -22.14 -34.62
CA ARG A 459 4.31 -22.99 -35.17
C ARG A 459 3.31 -23.30 -34.07
N GLN A 460 2.09 -22.82 -34.20
CA GLN A 460 1.05 -22.96 -33.17
C GLN A 460 -0.24 -23.52 -33.76
N LYS A 461 -0.96 -24.29 -32.95
CA LYS A 461 -2.27 -24.85 -33.28
C LYS A 461 -3.34 -23.83 -32.87
N ARG A 462 -4.14 -23.38 -33.82
CA ARG A 462 -5.24 -22.41 -33.58
C ARG A 462 -6.47 -23.12 -33.01
N THR A 463 -7.45 -22.35 -32.51
CA THR A 463 -8.79 -22.84 -32.12
C THR A 463 -9.50 -23.63 -33.22
N SER A 464 -9.20 -23.37 -34.50
CA SER A 464 -9.69 -24.16 -35.65
C SER A 464 -9.09 -25.58 -35.75
N GLY A 465 -8.02 -25.87 -35.01
CA GLY A 465 -7.25 -27.10 -35.07
C GLY A 465 -6.12 -27.10 -36.12
N GLU A 466 -6.04 -26.07 -36.96
CA GLU A 466 -4.98 -25.92 -37.98
C GLU A 466 -3.68 -25.33 -37.39
N PHE A 467 -2.54 -25.71 -37.98
CA PHE A 467 -1.24 -25.18 -37.61
C PHE A 467 -0.86 -24.01 -38.51
N GLU A 468 -0.65 -22.84 -37.92
CA GLU A 468 -0.19 -21.65 -38.62
C GLU A 468 1.24 -21.30 -38.16
N ARG A 469 2.00 -20.65 -39.05
CA ARG A 469 3.29 -20.06 -38.71
C ARG A 469 3.09 -18.59 -38.36
N ASP A 470 3.42 -18.20 -37.13
CA ASP A 470 3.43 -16.82 -36.70
C ASP A 470 4.88 -16.32 -36.60
N ARG A 471 5.19 -15.27 -37.36
CA ARG A 471 6.50 -14.62 -37.35
C ARG A 471 6.53 -13.61 -36.20
N ARG A 472 7.41 -13.86 -35.23
CA ARG A 472 7.62 -12.98 -34.08
C ARG A 472 8.87 -12.13 -34.30
N ILE A 473 8.76 -10.82 -34.08
CA ILE A 473 9.87 -9.86 -34.14
C ILE A 473 10.24 -9.35 -32.75
N PHE A 474 11.50 -9.00 -32.55
CA PHE A 474 12.06 -8.66 -31.24
C PHE A 474 12.30 -7.15 -31.09
N PHE A 475 12.08 -6.67 -29.87
CA PHE A 475 12.35 -5.30 -29.46
C PHE A 475 13.18 -5.29 -28.18
N LYS A 476 14.11 -4.33 -28.07
CA LYS A 476 14.93 -4.13 -26.87
C LYS A 476 14.91 -2.70 -26.36
N LYS A 477 15.17 -2.55 -25.06
CA LYS A 477 15.41 -1.27 -24.38
C LYS A 477 16.47 -1.46 -23.29
N ILE A 478 17.31 -0.46 -23.07
CA ILE A 478 18.20 -0.42 -21.89
C ILE A 478 17.57 0.53 -20.87
N VAL A 479 17.45 0.09 -19.61
CA VAL A 479 16.83 0.84 -18.50
C VAL A 479 17.73 1.95 -17.98
#